data_AF-A0A2E6RQU9-F1
#
_entry.id   AF-A0A2E6RQU9-F1
#
_cell.length_a   1.000
_cell.length_b   1.000
_cell.length_c   1.000
_cell.angle_alpha   90.00
_cell.angle_beta   90.00
_cell.angle_gamma   90.00
#
_symmetry.space_group_name_H-M   'P 1'
#
loop_
_entity.id
_entity.type
_entity.pdbx_description
1 polymer ?
#
loop_
_entity_poly.entity_id
_entity_poly.type
_entity_poly.pdbx_seq_one_letter_code
_entity_poly.pdbx_strand_id
1 'polypeptide(L)' 'MYELIVALGLALFIEGILYAVFPAQMKKLMLFAISQSSSKLRKFGIFVIFVGLCLVALTRI' A
#
# COMPACT_ATOMS: atom_id res chain seq x y z
N MET A 1 -9.47 -4.14 20.52
CA MET A 1 -10.04 -4.99 19.43
C MET A 1 -10.42 -4.20 18.18
N TYR A 2 -10.49 -2.86 18.23
CA TYR A 2 -10.82 -2.03 17.06
C TYR A 2 -9.62 -1.58 16.22
N GLU A 3 -8.39 -1.69 16.74
CA GLU A 3 -7.17 -1.23 16.05
C GLU A 3 -7.02 -1.75 14.62
N LEU A 4 -7.32 -3.03 14.36
CA LEU A 4 -7.25 -3.61 13.02
C LEU A 4 -8.32 -3.02 12.09
N ILE A 5 -9.52 -2.78 12.60
CA ILE A 5 -10.62 -2.18 11.84
C ILE A 5 -10.30 -0.72 11.52
N VAL A 6 -9.73 0.02 12.47
CA VAL A 6 -9.28 1.41 12.27
C VAL A 6 -8.15 1.48 11.25
N ALA A 7 -7.13 0.61 11.36
CA ALA A 7 -6.04 0.54 10.40
C ALA A 7 -6.52 0.20 8.98
N LEU A 8 -7.46 -0.76 8.86
CA LEU A 8 -8.08 -1.09 7.58
C LEU A 8 -8.89 0.07 7.01
N GLY A 9 -9.68 0.75 7.85
CA GLY A 9 -10.45 1.93 7.47
C GLY A 9 -9.57 3.06 6.96
N LEU A 10 -8.46 3.35 7.64
CA LEU A 10 -7.45 4.32 7.22
C LEU A 10 -6.79 3.94 5.88
N ALA A 11 -6.42 2.68 5.70
CA ALA A 11 -5.84 2.21 4.45
C ALA A 11 -6.80 2.41 3.26
N LEU A 12 -8.08 2.03 3.42
CA LEU A 12 -9.10 2.22 2.39
C LEU A 12 -9.41 3.70 2.13
N PHE A 13 -9.41 4.54 3.16
CA PHE A 13 -9.63 5.97 3.02
C PHE A 13 -8.50 6.63 2.20
N ILE A 14 -7.25 6.30 2.49
CA ILE A 14 -6.09 6.83 1.76
C ILE A 14 -6.12 6.36 0.30
N GLU A 15 -6.36 5.06 0.05
CA GLU A 15 -6.53 4.52 -1.31
C GLU A 15 -7.67 5.25 -2.04
N GLY A 16 -8.84 5.41 -1.41
CA GLY A 16 -9.99 6.09 -1.99
C GLY A 16 -9.71 7.55 -2.38
N ILE A 17 -9.00 8.30 -1.53
CA ILE A 17 -8.58 9.67 -1.84
C ILE A 17 -7.67 9.70 -3.08
N LEU A 18 -6.70 8.79 -3.17
CA LEU A 18 -5.80 8.74 -4.32
C LEU A 18 -6.55 8.50 -5.63
N TYR A 19 -7.57 7.63 -5.63
CA TYR A 19 -8.42 7.41 -6.80
C TYR A 19 -9.31 8.62 -7.12
N ALA A 20 -9.87 9.29 -6.11
CA ALA A 20 -10.78 10.42 -6.31
C ALA A 20 -10.06 11.67 -6.80
N VAL A 21 -8.90 12.00 -6.21
CA VAL A 21 -8.15 13.22 -6.51
C VAL A 21 -7.20 13.02 -7.69
N PHE A 22 -6.59 11.85 -7.83
CA PHE A 22 -5.55 11.57 -8.83
C PHE A 22 -5.84 10.33 -9.70
N PRO A 23 -7.01 10.25 -10.37
CA PRO A 23 -7.42 9.06 -11.12
C PRO A 23 -6.49 8.72 -12.29
N ALA A 24 -5.92 9.72 -12.96
CA ALA A 24 -5.02 9.52 -14.09
C ALA A 24 -3.68 8.90 -13.66
N GLN A 25 -3.16 9.33 -12.51
CA GLN A 25 -1.93 8.80 -11.93
C GLN A 25 -2.12 7.34 -11.50
N MET A 26 -3.25 7.03 -10.86
CA MET A 26 -3.56 5.64 -10.44
C MET A 26 -3.67 4.70 -11.63
N LYS A 27 -4.32 5.12 -12.72
CA LYS A 27 -4.35 4.35 -13.98
C LYS A 27 -2.95 4.07 -14.52
N LYS A 28 -2.04 5.05 -14.49
CA LYS A 28 -0.64 4.84 -14.91
C LYS A 28 0.11 3.86 -14.01
N LEU A 29 -0.10 3.93 -12.69
CA LEU A 29 0.51 2.99 -11.74
C LEU A 29 0.03 1.55 -11.99
N MET A 30 -1.25 1.34 -12.28
CA MET A 30 -1.77 0.01 -12.62
C MET A 30 -1.13 -0.55 -13.89
N LEU A 31 -1.04 0.26 -14.95
CA LEU A 31 -0.36 -0.15 -16.18
C LEU A 31 1.11 -0.48 -15.95
N PHE A 32 1.79 0.31 -15.12
CA PHE A 32 3.17 0.03 -14.73
C PHE A 32 3.29 -1.29 -13.97
N ALA A 33 2.39 -1.56 -13.01
CA ALA A 33 2.37 -2.81 -12.26
C ALA A 33 2.16 -4.02 -13.17
N ILE A 34 1.21 -3.95 -14.13
CA ILE A 34 0.95 -5.01 -15.10
C ILE A 34 2.15 -5.26 -16.01
N SER A 35 2.88 -4.21 -16.38
CA SER A 35 4.07 -4.34 -17.24
C SER A 35 5.26 -5.03 -16.55
N GLN A 36 5.21 -5.20 -15.22
CA GLN A 36 6.33 -5.70 -14.44
C GLN A 36 6.24 -7.20 -14.17
N SER A 37 7.40 -7.89 -14.18
CA SER A 37 7.41 -9.33 -13.93
C SER A 37 6.97 -9.68 -12.51
N SER A 38 6.29 -10.82 -12.34
CA SER A 38 5.80 -11.29 -11.04
C SER A 38 6.90 -11.41 -9.98
N SER A 39 8.13 -11.70 -10.41
CA SER A 39 9.30 -11.76 -9.51
C SER A 39 9.68 -10.40 -8.93
N LYS A 40 9.62 -9.33 -9.73
CA LYS A 40 9.90 -7.97 -9.25
C LYS A 40 8.78 -7.44 -8.38
N LEU A 41 7.53 -7.68 -8.75
CA LEU A 41 6.35 -7.37 -7.91
C LEU A 41 6.46 -8.05 -6.54
N ARG A 42 6.86 -9.33 -6.50
CA ARG A 42 7.06 -10.06 -5.24
C ARG A 42 8.17 -9.44 -4.38
N LYS A 43 9.32 -9.11 -4.96
CA LYS A 43 10.42 -8.45 -4.23
C LYS A 43 9.98 -7.09 -3.67
N PHE A 44 9.27 -6.31 -4.47
CA PHE A 44 8.71 -5.03 -4.01
C PHE A 44 7.72 -5.23 -2.86
N GLY A 45 6.80 -6.19 -2.97
CA GLY A 45 5.85 -6.53 -1.91
C GLY A 45 6.55 -6.95 -0.61
N ILE A 46 7.57 -7.81 -0.69
CA ILE A 46 8.36 -8.21 0.48
C ILE A 46 9.05 -7.01 1.13
N PHE A 47 9.60 -6.10 0.32
CA PHE A 47 10.21 -4.87 0.82
C PHE A 47 9.18 -3.98 1.55
N VAL A 48 7.99 -3.78 0.98
CA VAL A 48 6.92 -3.00 1.60
C VAL A 48 6.43 -3.63 2.91
N ILE A 49 6.30 -4.97 2.96
CA ILE A 49 5.96 -5.70 4.19
C ILE A 49 7.00 -5.42 5.29
N PHE A 50 8.28 -5.48 4.95
CA PHE A 50 9.36 -5.24 5.91
C PHE A 50 9.34 -3.81 6.45
N VAL A 51 9.19 -2.81 5.56
CA VAL A 51 9.07 -1.40 5.96
C VAL A 51 7.85 -1.18 6.85
N GLY A 52 6.69 -1.74 6.49
CA GLY A 52 5.48 -1.65 7.29
C GLY A 52 5.64 -2.26 8.69
N LEU A 53 6.32 -3.41 8.77
CA LEU A 53 6.64 -4.07 10.04
C LEU A 53 7.58 -3.21 10.90
N CYS A 54 8.63 -2.62 10.32
CA CYS A 54 9.54 -1.72 11.01
C CYS A 54 8.82 -0.48 11.56
N LEU A 55 7.90 0.12 10.79
CA LEU A 55 7.12 1.28 11.23
C LEU A 55 6.22 0.94 12.42
N VAL A 56 5.48 -0.19 12.34
CA VAL A 56 4.63 -0.65 13.46
C VAL A 56 5.47 -1.01 14.68
N ALA A 57 6.65 -1.60 14.50
CA ALA A 57 7.56 -1.91 15.59
C ALA A 57 8.07 -0.62 16.27
N LEU A 58 8.44 0.41 15.50
CA LEU A 58 8.93 1.68 16.03
C LEU A 58 7.86 2.43 16.83
N THR A 59 6.59 2.40 16.39
CA THR A 59 5.51 3.11 17.08
C THR A 59 4.97 2.38 18.32
N ARG A 60 5.29 1.09 18.49
CA ARG A 60 4.91 0.28 19.66
C ARG A 60 6.03 0.09 20.69
N ILE A 61 7.24 0.57 20.42
CA ILE A 61 8.34 0.71 21.40
C ILE A 61 8.05 1.89 22.32
#